data_AF-A0A1Q4DRT2-F1
#
_entry.id   AF-A0A1Q4DRT2-F1
#
_cell.length_a   1.000
_cell.length_b   1.000
_cell.length_c   1.000
_cell.angle_alpha   90.00
_cell.angle_beta   90.00
_cell.angle_gamma   90.00
#
_symmetry.space_group_name_H-M   'P 1'
#
loop_
_entity.id
_entity.type
_entity.pdbx_description
1 polymer ?
#
loop_
_entity_poly.entity_id
_entity_poly.type
_entity_poly.pdbx_seq_one_letter_code
_entity_poly.pdbx_strand_id
1 'polypeptide(L)'
;MRSLLSPPPRTARGWRSAARFALGGYFAAMAGVNVLVTLQDPEGVYRSLAALSWPGFAWIPEFLAQPIGGPFTVALIVWEAGVAVLLLSKGTLVRLGLIAALLQLVALAPFLGWYELANVATAVLVVALLRRDHDSTVIDVLRRRLHRRAAR
;
A
#
# COMPACT_ATOMS: atom_id res chain seq x y z
N MET A 1 26.18 29.19 4.75
CA MET A 1 25.42 27.94 5.02
C MET A 1 23.95 28.24 5.34
N ARG A 2 23.20 28.87 4.41
CA ARG A 2 21.76 29.19 4.56
C ARG A 2 21.00 28.69 3.33
N SER A 3 20.59 27.42 3.29
CA SER A 3 19.59 26.97 2.30
C SER A 3 18.71 25.78 2.72
N LEU A 4 18.78 25.32 3.97
CA LEU A 4 17.98 24.16 4.43
C LEU A 4 16.67 24.51 5.16
N LEU A 5 16.35 25.80 5.35
CA LEU A 5 15.18 26.23 6.14
C LEU A 5 13.98 26.70 5.30
N SER A 6 14.08 26.67 3.97
CA SER A 6 12.92 26.96 3.13
C SER A 6 11.99 25.74 3.13
N PRO A 7 10.74 25.84 3.61
CA PRO A 7 9.80 24.74 3.50
C PRO A 7 9.67 24.34 2.02
N PRO A 8 9.61 23.03 1.70
CA PRO A 8 9.58 22.58 0.32
C PRO A 8 8.40 23.23 -0.43
N PRO A 9 8.56 23.55 -1.72
CA PRO A 9 7.54 24.23 -2.51
C PRO A 9 6.18 23.51 -2.40
N ARG A 10 5.08 24.25 -2.41
CA ARG A 10 3.72 23.70 -2.19
C ARG A 10 3.38 22.57 -3.15
N THR A 11 3.91 22.60 -4.36
CA THR A 11 3.80 21.53 -5.38
C THR A 11 4.44 20.23 -4.91
N ALA A 12 5.61 20.30 -4.26
CA ALA A 12 6.31 19.16 -3.67
C ALA A 12 5.55 18.52 -2.49
N ARG A 13 4.74 19.29 -1.75
CA ARG A 13 3.84 18.74 -0.71
C ARG A 13 2.56 18.12 -1.32
N GLY A 14 2.11 18.65 -2.45
CA GLY A 14 0.91 18.20 -3.16
C GLY A 14 1.04 16.78 -3.72
N TRP A 15 2.12 16.50 -4.47
CA TRP A 15 2.32 15.17 -5.05
C TRP A 15 2.53 14.10 -3.98
N ARG A 16 3.22 14.40 -2.87
CA ARG A 16 3.43 13.45 -1.77
C ARG A 16 2.13 13.00 -1.15
N SER A 17 1.26 13.97 -0.89
CA SER A 17 -0.08 13.69 -0.36
C SER A 17 -0.88 12.88 -1.36
N ALA A 18 -0.85 13.24 -2.65
CA ALA A 18 -1.55 12.50 -3.70
C ALA A 18 -1.04 11.06 -3.84
N ALA A 19 0.27 10.84 -3.92
CA ALA A 19 0.91 9.53 -4.04
C ALA A 19 0.58 8.65 -2.83
N ARG A 20 0.67 9.21 -1.62
CA ARG A 20 0.29 8.50 -0.40
C ARG A 20 -1.20 8.13 -0.37
N PHE A 21 -2.09 9.04 -0.78
CA PHE A 21 -3.52 8.74 -0.81
C PHE A 21 -3.86 7.71 -1.89
N ALA A 22 -3.19 7.77 -3.04
CA ALA A 22 -3.31 6.74 -4.07
C ALA A 22 -2.86 5.39 -3.54
N LEU A 23 -1.73 5.33 -2.82
CA LEU A 23 -1.24 4.11 -2.20
C LEU A 23 -2.20 3.58 -1.12
N GLY A 24 -2.72 4.46 -0.24
CA GLY A 24 -3.72 4.08 0.75
C GLY A 24 -5.02 3.57 0.11
N GLY A 25 -5.48 4.21 -0.97
CA GLY A 25 -6.61 3.76 -1.76
C GLY A 25 -6.36 2.41 -2.44
N TYR A 26 -5.14 2.17 -2.92
CA TYR A 26 -4.73 0.88 -3.48
C TYR A 26 -4.83 -0.24 -2.44
N PHE A 27 -4.28 -0.06 -1.25
CA PHE A 27 -4.39 -1.08 -0.18
C PHE A 27 -5.85 -1.31 0.26
N ALA A 28 -6.67 -0.25 0.33
CA ALA A 28 -8.09 -0.40 0.61
C ALA A 28 -8.82 -1.19 -0.49
N ALA A 29 -8.49 -0.94 -1.75
CA ALA A 29 -9.05 -1.68 -2.89
C ALA A 29 -8.61 -3.15 -2.86
N MET A 30 -7.34 -3.43 -2.57
CA MET A 30 -6.83 -4.80 -2.46
C MET A 30 -7.49 -5.57 -1.31
N ALA A 31 -7.73 -4.93 -0.17
CA ALA A 31 -8.51 -5.53 0.91
C ALA A 31 -9.93 -5.90 0.43
N GLY A 32 -10.57 -5.02 -0.36
CA GLY A 32 -11.85 -5.29 -1.01
C GLY A 32 -11.80 -6.45 -2.00
N VAL A 33 -10.76 -6.52 -2.85
CA VAL A 33 -10.52 -7.66 -3.77
C VAL A 33 -10.36 -8.94 -2.98
N ASN A 34 -9.60 -8.93 -1.89
CA ASN A 34 -9.42 -10.12 -1.06
C ASN A 34 -10.72 -10.57 -0.39
N VAL A 35 -11.61 -9.66 0.01
CA VAL A 35 -12.96 -10.02 0.51
C VAL A 35 -13.83 -10.64 -0.60
N LEU A 36 -13.86 -10.01 -1.77
CA LEU A 36 -14.80 -10.34 -2.85
C LEU A 36 -14.34 -11.49 -3.74
N VAL A 37 -13.04 -11.75 -3.79
CA VAL A 37 -12.42 -12.73 -4.70
C VAL A 37 -11.68 -13.78 -3.89
N THR A 38 -10.58 -13.41 -3.25
CA THR A 38 -9.69 -14.39 -2.60
C THR A 38 -10.38 -15.17 -1.50
N LEU A 39 -11.24 -14.54 -0.69
CA LEU A 39 -11.93 -15.22 0.40
C LEU A 39 -13.04 -16.17 -0.11
N GLN A 40 -13.55 -15.94 -1.32
CA GLN A 40 -14.60 -16.78 -1.92
C GLN A 40 -14.01 -18.08 -2.51
N ASP A 41 -12.76 -18.03 -2.98
CA ASP A 41 -12.01 -19.18 -3.46
C ASP A 41 -10.51 -19.07 -3.11
N PRO A 42 -10.14 -19.28 -1.82
CA PRO A 42 -8.74 -19.13 -1.41
C PRO A 42 -7.84 -20.14 -2.11
N GLU A 43 -8.32 -21.36 -2.28
CA GLU A 43 -7.56 -22.45 -2.90
C GLU A 43 -7.20 -22.12 -4.35
N GLY A 44 -8.18 -21.73 -5.18
CA GLY A 44 -7.94 -21.38 -6.58
C GLY A 44 -7.01 -20.18 -6.74
N VAL A 45 -7.17 -19.14 -5.90
CA VAL A 45 -6.32 -17.94 -5.95
C VAL A 45 -4.88 -18.27 -5.53
N TYR A 46 -4.66 -19.02 -4.46
CA TYR A 46 -3.31 -19.37 -4.03
C TYR A 46 -2.62 -20.38 -4.97
N ARG A 47 -3.35 -21.29 -5.61
CA ARG A 47 -2.80 -22.13 -6.70
C ARG A 47 -2.38 -21.28 -7.91
N SER A 48 -3.18 -20.28 -8.26
CA SER A 48 -2.84 -19.35 -9.35
C SER A 48 -1.59 -18.52 -9.01
N LEU A 49 -1.47 -18.11 -7.74
CA LEU A 49 -0.27 -17.41 -7.24
C LEU A 49 0.97 -18.30 -7.24
N ALA A 50 0.83 -19.60 -6.90
CA ALA A 50 1.91 -20.57 -7.01
C ALA A 50 2.46 -20.66 -8.44
N ALA A 51 1.57 -20.69 -9.44
CA ALA A 51 1.95 -20.76 -10.85
C ALA A 51 2.70 -19.52 -11.37
N LEU A 52 2.49 -18.36 -10.74
CA LEU A 52 3.21 -17.11 -11.04
C LEU A 52 4.52 -16.96 -10.27
N SER A 53 4.73 -17.78 -9.25
CA SER A 53 5.86 -17.63 -8.33
C SER A 53 7.19 -17.92 -9.01
N TRP A 54 8.24 -17.24 -8.56
CA TRP A 54 9.60 -17.54 -8.99
C TRP A 54 9.98 -18.99 -8.61
N PRO A 55 10.91 -19.61 -9.36
CA PRO A 55 11.39 -20.96 -9.06
C PRO A 55 11.87 -21.07 -7.61
N GLY A 56 11.35 -22.07 -6.88
CA GLY A 56 11.69 -22.32 -5.48
C GLY A 56 10.83 -21.59 -4.44
N PHE A 57 9.84 -20.79 -4.85
CA PHE A 57 8.95 -20.07 -3.93
C PHE A 57 7.48 -20.52 -3.97
N ALA A 58 7.10 -21.35 -4.94
CA ALA A 58 5.72 -21.83 -5.10
C ALA A 58 5.17 -22.59 -3.88
N TRP A 59 6.04 -23.19 -3.07
CA TRP A 59 5.65 -23.95 -1.88
C TRP A 59 4.87 -23.12 -0.84
N ILE A 60 5.07 -21.80 -0.78
CA ILE A 60 4.31 -20.94 0.15
C ILE A 60 2.86 -20.79 -0.32
N PRO A 61 2.57 -20.32 -1.55
CA PRO A 61 1.19 -20.32 -2.03
C PRO A 61 0.56 -21.71 -2.11
N GLU A 62 1.31 -22.77 -2.42
CA GLU A 62 0.80 -24.15 -2.36
C GLU A 62 0.36 -24.56 -0.95
N PHE A 63 1.15 -24.20 0.07
CA PHE A 63 0.75 -24.39 1.45
C PHE A 63 -0.49 -23.57 1.80
N LEU A 64 -0.58 -22.32 1.32
CA LEU A 64 -1.77 -21.48 1.52
C LEU A 64 -3.00 -21.97 0.75
N ALA A 65 -2.85 -22.75 -0.32
CA ALA A 65 -3.97 -23.36 -1.02
C ALA A 65 -4.66 -24.49 -0.22
N GLN A 66 -4.09 -24.88 0.93
CA GLN A 66 -4.73 -25.78 1.90
C GLN A 66 -5.81 -25.03 2.71
N PRO A 67 -6.53 -25.69 3.65
CA PRO A 67 -7.55 -25.03 4.47
C PRO A 67 -7.07 -23.81 5.28
N ILE A 68 -5.76 -23.60 5.43
CA ILE A 68 -5.17 -22.41 6.06
C ILE A 68 -5.31 -21.13 5.22
N GLY A 69 -5.57 -21.24 3.92
CA GLY A 69 -5.70 -20.11 3.01
C GLY A 69 -6.79 -19.12 3.39
N GLY A 70 -7.96 -19.61 3.81
CA GLY A 70 -9.06 -18.76 4.28
C GLY A 70 -8.65 -17.88 5.47
N PRO A 71 -8.21 -18.48 6.60
CA PRO A 71 -7.69 -17.73 7.74
C PRO A 71 -6.56 -16.75 7.40
N PHE A 72 -5.62 -17.16 6.54
CA PHE A 72 -4.55 -16.27 6.10
C PHE A 72 -5.09 -15.09 5.26
N THR A 73 -6.07 -15.32 4.38
CA THR A 73 -6.74 -14.27 3.60
C THR A 73 -7.40 -13.26 4.52
N VAL A 74 -8.07 -13.71 5.59
CA VAL A 74 -8.66 -12.80 6.58
C VAL A 74 -7.60 -11.94 7.26
N ALA A 75 -6.46 -12.54 7.66
CA ALA A 75 -5.34 -11.80 8.23
C ALA A 75 -4.77 -10.77 7.23
N LEU A 76 -4.65 -11.15 5.95
CA LEU A 76 -4.21 -10.26 4.88
C LEU A 76 -5.17 -9.08 4.67
N ILE A 77 -6.49 -9.32 4.67
CA ILE A 77 -7.51 -8.26 4.57
C ILE A 77 -7.36 -7.26 5.72
N VAL A 78 -7.23 -7.75 6.96
CA VAL A 78 -7.06 -6.90 8.15
C VAL A 78 -5.77 -6.09 8.05
N TRP A 79 -4.69 -6.72 7.60
CA TRP A 79 -3.41 -6.05 7.36
C TRP A 79 -3.54 -4.93 6.32
N GLU A 80 -4.08 -5.23 5.14
CA GLU A 80 -4.21 -4.25 4.04
C GLU A 80 -5.13 -3.09 4.40
N ALA A 81 -6.26 -3.37 5.06
CA ALA A 81 -7.14 -2.33 5.58
C ALA A 81 -6.43 -1.45 6.64
N GLY A 82 -5.64 -2.08 7.53
CA GLY A 82 -4.82 -1.37 8.50
C GLY A 82 -3.77 -0.47 7.84
N VAL A 83 -3.05 -0.97 6.84
CA VAL A 83 -2.08 -0.19 6.05
C VAL A 83 -2.78 1.00 5.37
N ALA A 84 -3.94 0.79 4.76
CA ALA A 84 -4.72 1.86 4.15
C ALA A 84 -5.07 2.96 5.16
N VAL A 85 -5.59 2.61 6.33
CA VAL A 85 -5.94 3.57 7.39
C VAL A 85 -4.70 4.36 7.84
N LEU A 86 -3.58 3.69 8.08
CA LEU A 86 -2.32 4.32 8.46
C LEU A 86 -1.84 5.31 7.39
N LEU A 87 -1.90 4.92 6.12
CA LEU A 87 -1.50 5.74 4.99
C LEU A 87 -2.42 6.95 4.77
N LEU A 88 -3.70 6.88 5.13
CA LEU A 88 -4.63 8.01 5.02
C LEU A 88 -4.59 8.98 6.22
N SER A 89 -3.87 8.59 7.29
CA SER A 89 -3.69 9.37 8.53
C SER A 89 -2.62 10.47 8.40
N LYS A 90 -1.88 10.79 9.48
CA LYS A 90 -0.81 11.80 9.52
C LYS A 90 0.35 11.39 10.45
N GLY A 91 1.49 12.06 10.30
CA GLY A 91 2.65 11.94 11.17
C GLY A 91 3.23 10.52 11.23
N THR A 92 3.55 10.06 12.44
CA THR A 92 4.14 8.74 12.69
C THR A 92 3.30 7.58 12.14
N LEU A 93 1.98 7.70 12.14
CA LEU A 93 1.09 6.66 11.62
C LEU A 93 1.32 6.43 10.11
N VAL A 94 1.53 7.50 9.34
CA VAL A 94 1.88 7.38 7.91
C VAL A 94 3.20 6.64 7.74
N ARG A 95 4.19 6.94 8.59
CA ARG A 95 5.49 6.25 8.54
C ARG A 95 5.35 4.76 8.81
N LEU A 96 4.54 4.37 9.80
CA LEU A 96 4.22 2.96 10.05
C LEU A 96 3.51 2.31 8.85
N GLY A 97 2.53 3.01 8.26
CA GLY A 97 1.83 2.54 7.06
C GLY A 97 2.76 2.35 5.86
N LEU A 98 3.72 3.26 5.65
CA LEU A 98 4.71 3.14 4.58
C LEU A 98 5.69 1.98 4.82
N ILE A 99 6.11 1.74 6.07
CA ILE A 99 6.96 0.58 6.41
C ILE A 99 6.18 -0.71 6.15
N ALA A 100 4.95 -0.80 6.63
CA ALA A 100 4.10 -1.98 6.44
C ALA A 100 3.82 -2.25 4.95
N ALA A 101 3.53 -1.19 4.17
CA ALA A 101 3.39 -1.29 2.72
C ALA A 101 4.67 -1.83 2.05
N LEU A 102 5.84 -1.32 2.44
CA LEU A 102 7.12 -1.79 1.91
C LEU A 102 7.38 -3.25 2.24
N LEU A 103 7.09 -3.67 3.48
CA LEU A 103 7.22 -5.06 3.90
C LEU A 103 6.33 -5.99 3.06
N GLN A 104 5.08 -5.59 2.79
CA GLN A 104 4.18 -6.38 1.95
C GLN A 104 4.66 -6.46 0.50
N LEU A 105 5.13 -5.35 -0.09
CA LEU A 105 5.69 -5.36 -1.44
C LEU A 105 6.88 -6.32 -1.55
N VAL A 106 7.81 -6.26 -0.58
CA VAL A 106 8.97 -7.17 -0.54
C VAL A 106 8.55 -8.61 -0.30
N ALA A 107 7.58 -8.85 0.58
CA ALA A 107 7.08 -10.20 0.87
C ALA A 107 6.35 -10.81 -0.33
N LEU A 108 5.67 -10.01 -1.16
CA LEU A 108 4.97 -10.47 -2.36
C LEU A 108 5.91 -10.70 -3.55
N ALA A 109 7.10 -10.10 -3.53
CA ALA A 109 8.05 -10.16 -4.64
C ALA A 109 8.32 -11.54 -5.23
N PRO A 110 8.56 -12.60 -4.44
CA PRO A 110 8.80 -13.93 -5.00
C PRO A 110 7.57 -14.56 -5.66
N PHE A 111 6.35 -14.01 -5.51
CA PHE A 111 5.11 -14.65 -5.94
C PHE A 111 4.47 -14.05 -7.19
N LEU A 112 5.01 -12.94 -7.72
CA LEU A 112 4.40 -12.20 -8.82
C LEU A 112 5.12 -12.34 -10.16
N GLY A 113 6.20 -13.14 -10.23
CA GLY A 113 6.97 -13.31 -11.46
C GLY A 113 7.35 -11.97 -12.09
N TRP A 114 7.06 -11.75 -13.37
CA TRP A 114 7.42 -10.51 -14.07
C TRP A 114 6.52 -9.33 -13.72
N TYR A 115 5.34 -9.58 -13.13
CA TYR A 115 4.46 -8.52 -12.63
C TYR A 115 5.09 -7.76 -11.45
N GLU A 116 6.13 -8.33 -10.83
CA GLU A 116 6.88 -7.70 -9.74
C GLU A 116 7.54 -6.37 -10.13
N LEU A 117 7.76 -6.09 -11.42
CA LEU A 117 8.29 -4.78 -11.85
C LEU A 117 7.42 -3.60 -11.38
N ALA A 118 6.09 -3.79 -11.34
CA ALA A 118 5.17 -2.78 -10.80
C ALA A 118 5.35 -2.58 -9.30
N ASN A 119 5.59 -3.67 -8.55
CA ASN A 119 5.88 -3.62 -7.12
C ASN A 119 7.22 -2.95 -6.83
N VAL A 120 8.26 -3.22 -7.62
CA VAL A 120 9.57 -2.55 -7.49
C VAL A 120 9.42 -1.04 -7.68
N ALA A 121 8.70 -0.59 -8.72
CA ALA A 121 8.44 0.83 -8.93
C ALA A 121 7.68 1.46 -7.74
N THR A 122 6.69 0.73 -7.22
CA THR A 122 5.92 1.14 -6.03
C THR A 122 6.80 1.21 -4.78
N ALA A 123 7.70 0.23 -4.57
CA ALA A 123 8.62 0.20 -3.45
C ALA A 123 9.58 1.39 -3.47
N VAL A 124 10.11 1.76 -4.64
CA VAL A 124 10.94 2.97 -4.82
C VAL A 124 10.16 4.23 -4.41
N LEU A 125 8.89 4.34 -4.83
CA LEU A 125 8.02 5.44 -4.41
C LEU A 125 7.82 5.46 -2.88
N VAL A 126 7.57 4.31 -2.26
CA VAL A 126 7.42 4.18 -0.80
C VAL A 126 8.69 4.62 -0.06
N VAL A 127 9.86 4.17 -0.52
CA VAL A 127 11.16 4.58 0.02
C VAL A 127 11.36 6.09 -0.11
N ALA A 128 10.98 6.68 -1.25
CA ALA A 128 11.05 8.13 -1.43
C ALA A 128 10.12 8.90 -0.47
N LEU A 129 8.93 8.36 -0.18
CA LEU A 129 7.98 8.92 0.78
C LEU A 129 8.44 8.77 2.23
N LEU A 130 9.12 7.67 2.59
CA LEU A 130 9.63 7.42 3.95
C LEU A 130 10.67 8.45 4.41
N ARG A 131 11.38 9.09 3.48
CA ARG A 131 12.41 10.09 3.77
C ARG A 131 11.85 11.47 4.15
N ARG A 132 10.54 11.60 4.36
CA ARG A 132 9.84 12.89 4.50
C ARG A 132 8.77 12.84 5.59
N ASP A 133 8.48 14.01 6.17
CA ASP A 133 7.37 14.19 7.11
C ASP A 133 6.02 14.36 6.41
N HIS A 134 4.94 13.93 7.09
CA HIS A 134 3.57 13.83 6.53
C HIS A 134 2.52 14.43 7.47
N ASP A 135 2.44 15.76 7.55
CA ASP A 135 1.65 16.45 8.60
C ASP A 135 0.18 16.70 8.27
N SER A 136 -0.47 15.88 7.44
CA SER A 136 -1.86 16.12 7.03
C SER A 136 -2.62 14.84 6.78
N THR A 137 -3.86 14.77 7.23
CA THR A 137 -4.77 13.68 6.89
C THR A 137 -5.41 13.89 5.51
N VAL A 138 -6.05 12.85 4.97
CA VAL A 138 -6.86 12.98 3.74
C VAL A 138 -8.00 13.99 3.90
N ILE A 139 -8.65 14.00 5.06
CA ILE A 139 -9.74 14.93 5.38
C ILE A 139 -9.26 16.38 5.39
N ASP A 140 -8.09 16.65 5.99
CA ASP A 140 -7.50 17.99 6.02
C ASP A 140 -7.23 18.53 4.61
N VAL A 141 -6.79 17.67 3.70
CA VAL A 141 -6.52 18.04 2.31
C VAL A 141 -7.83 18.29 1.55
N LEU A 142 -8.84 17.44 1.72
CA LEU A 142 -10.16 17.61 1.09
C LEU A 142 -10.86 18.88 1.56
N ARG A 143 -10.91 19.14 2.87
CA ARG A 143 -11.51 20.35 3.46
C ARG A 143 -10.88 21.63 2.89
N ARG A 144 -9.54 21.68 2.82
CA ARG A 144 -8.81 22.82 2.24
C ARG A 144 -9.10 23.04 0.75
N ARG A 145 -9.35 21.97 -0.01
CA ARG A 145 -9.72 22.08 -1.44
C ARG A 145 -11.15 22.60 -1.60
N LEU A 146 -12.09 22.11 -0.78
CA LEU A 146 -13.49 22.54 -0.81
C LEU A 146 -13.63 24.03 -0.48
N HIS A 147 -13.00 24.51 0.60
CA HIS A 147 -13.05 25.93 0.95
C HIS A 147 -12.46 26.85 -0.14
N ARG A 148 -11.41 26.41 -0.84
CA ARG A 148 -10.85 27.20 -1.96
C ARG A 148 -11.74 27.24 -3.19
N ARG A 149 -12.56 26.21 -3.42
CA ARG A 149 -13.54 26.22 -4.52
C ARG A 149 -14.71 27.14 -4.19
N ALA A 150 -15.16 27.19 -2.94
CA ALA A 150 -16.23 28.07 -2.51
C ALA A 150 -15.83 29.57 -2.46
N ALA A 151 -14.53 29.86 -2.38
CA ALA A 151 -13.99 31.22 -2.38
C ALA A 151 -13.59 31.74 -3.78
N ARG A 152 -13.93 30.99 -4.84
CA ARG A 152 -13.75 31.38 -6.24
C ARG A 152 -15.11 31.54 -6.88
#